data_AF-A0A7J2Z104-F1
#
_entry.id   AF-A0A7J2Z104-F1
#
_cell.length_a   1.000
_cell.length_b   1.000
_cell.length_c   1.000
_cell.angle_alpha   90.00
_cell.angle_beta   90.00
_cell.angle_gamma   90.00
#
_symmetry.space_group_name_H-M   'P 1'
#
loop_
_entity.id
_entity.type
_entity.pdbx_description
1 polymer ?
#
loop_
_entity_poly.entity_id
_entity_poly.type
_entity_poly.pdbx_seq_one_letter_code
_entity_poly.pdbx_strand_id
1 'polypeptide(L)'
;KIVSKNNLTKEDLIYILRNELPVVVGKLNYPSITPSVAYFDPIHQAAVVRVLNEGAELFRSGLALITSYKTENRNEKIHLMSLYTAGTIRKAKERMNKLD
;
A
#
# COMPACT_ATOMS: atom_id res chain seq x y z
N LYS A 1 -0.31 7.18 1.60
CA LYS A 1 0.99 7.86 1.75
C LYS A 1 2.01 6.85 2.22
N ILE A 2 3.22 6.97 1.72
CA ILE A 2 4.37 6.18 2.11
C ILE A 2 5.34 7.12 2.80
N VAL A 3 5.79 6.75 3.99
CA VAL A 3 6.80 7.49 4.74
C VAL A 3 7.95 6.53 5.02
N SER A 4 9.12 6.84 4.49
CA SER A 4 10.35 6.05 4.61
C SER A 4 11.55 6.98 4.52
N LYS A 5 12.74 6.50 4.91
CA LYS A 5 13.95 7.32 4.83
C LYS A 5 14.39 7.47 3.37
N ASN A 6 14.35 6.38 2.61
CA ASN A 6 14.64 6.42 1.17
C ASN A 6 13.36 6.23 0.37
N ASN A 7 13.27 6.91 -0.77
CA ASN A 7 12.13 6.79 -1.68
C ASN A 7 11.90 5.34 -2.11
N LEU A 8 10.63 4.96 -2.23
CA LEU A 8 10.22 3.68 -2.76
C LEU A 8 9.95 3.77 -4.26
N THR A 9 10.14 2.64 -4.92
CA THR A 9 9.67 2.38 -6.28
C THR A 9 8.29 1.73 -6.26
N LYS A 10 7.65 1.63 -7.44
CA LYS A 10 6.41 0.87 -7.58
C LYS A 10 6.63 -0.61 -7.26
N GLU A 11 7.79 -1.13 -7.61
CA GLU A 11 8.21 -2.51 -7.44
C GLU A 11 8.40 -2.85 -5.95
N ASP A 12 8.98 -1.93 -5.17
CA ASP A 12 9.05 -2.04 -3.70
C ASP A 12 7.64 -2.18 -3.10
N LEU A 13 6.70 -1.33 -3.52
CA LEU A 13 5.33 -1.39 -3.02
C LEU A 13 4.65 -2.72 -3.38
N ILE A 14 4.83 -3.20 -4.62
CA ILE A 14 4.31 -4.51 -5.04
C ILE A 14 4.91 -5.62 -4.20
N TYR A 15 6.22 -5.56 -3.91
CA TYR A 15 6.90 -6.53 -3.05
C TYR A 15 6.29 -6.54 -1.65
N ILE A 16 6.11 -5.37 -1.03
CA ILE A 16 5.53 -5.25 0.31
C ILE A 16 4.13 -5.84 0.35
N LEU A 17 3.29 -5.51 -0.63
CA LEU A 17 1.92 -6.01 -0.71
C LEU A 17 1.87 -7.53 -0.89
N ARG A 18 2.84 -8.14 -1.56
CA ARG A 18 2.85 -9.59 -1.84
C ARG A 18 3.54 -10.41 -0.76
N ASN A 19 4.51 -9.85 -0.04
CA ASN A 19 5.36 -10.61 0.87
C ASN A 19 5.14 -10.22 2.34
N GLU A 20 5.00 -8.93 2.64
CA GLU A 20 4.87 -8.46 4.03
C GLU A 20 3.41 -8.45 4.48
N LEU A 21 2.50 -7.97 3.63
CA LEU A 21 1.08 -7.88 3.98
C LEU A 21 0.45 -9.24 4.36
N PRO A 22 0.68 -10.36 3.64
CA PRO A 22 0.12 -11.66 4.04
C PRO A 22 0.65 -12.17 5.38
N VAL A 23 1.85 -11.74 5.80
CA VAL A 23 2.42 -12.09 7.11
C VAL A 23 1.63 -11.40 8.22
N VAL A 24 1.21 -10.16 7.98
CA VAL A 24 0.42 -9.35 8.92
C VAL A 24 -1.04 -9.78 8.97
N VAL A 25 -1.71 -9.88 7.82
CA VAL A 25 -3.17 -10.16 7.78
C VAL A 25 -3.51 -11.65 7.84
N GLY A 26 -2.51 -12.51 7.70
CA GLY A 26 -2.67 -13.95 7.57
C GLY A 26 -2.89 -14.41 6.13
N LYS A 27 -2.20 -15.48 5.72
CA LYS A 27 -2.25 -16.03 4.36
C LYS A 27 -3.64 -16.48 3.93
N LEU A 28 -4.47 -16.95 4.85
CA LEU A 28 -5.86 -17.35 4.57
C LEU A 28 -6.77 -16.16 4.27
N ASN A 29 -6.49 -15.01 4.88
CA ASN A 29 -7.28 -13.80 4.67
C ASN A 29 -6.78 -12.95 3.50
N TYR A 30 -5.51 -13.06 3.13
CA TYR A 30 -4.93 -12.28 2.03
C TYR A 30 -5.73 -12.34 0.70
N PRO A 31 -6.32 -13.49 0.29
CA PRO A 31 -7.18 -13.55 -0.89
C PRO A 31 -8.38 -12.60 -0.84
N SER A 32 -8.97 -12.32 0.33
CA SER A 32 -10.12 -11.40 0.44
C SER A 32 -9.73 -9.93 0.23
N ILE A 33 -8.44 -9.60 0.23
CA ILE A 33 -7.94 -8.27 -0.08
C ILE A 33 -7.62 -8.13 -1.57
N THR A 34 -6.92 -9.12 -2.14
CA THR A 34 -6.41 -9.14 -3.53
C THR A 34 -5.80 -7.79 -3.99
N PRO A 35 -4.78 -7.26 -3.30
CA PRO A 35 -4.30 -5.91 -3.55
C PRO A 35 -3.57 -5.79 -4.90
N SER A 36 -3.83 -4.69 -5.63
CA SER A 36 -3.19 -4.38 -6.90
C SER A 36 -2.88 -2.89 -7.03
N VAL A 37 -1.62 -2.55 -7.33
CA VAL A 37 -1.16 -1.17 -7.49
C VAL A 37 -1.63 -0.62 -8.84
N ALA A 38 -2.68 0.21 -8.82
CA ALA A 38 -3.25 0.82 -10.01
C ALA A 38 -2.46 2.07 -10.46
N TYR A 39 -1.90 2.81 -9.50
CA TYR A 39 -1.11 4.01 -9.78
C TYR A 39 -0.09 4.23 -8.67
N PHE A 40 1.08 4.77 -9.03
CA PHE A 40 2.15 5.13 -8.11
C PHE A 40 2.73 6.48 -8.51
N ASP A 41 2.85 7.38 -7.54
CA ASP A 41 3.47 8.68 -7.68
C ASP A 41 4.81 8.68 -6.89
N PRO A 42 5.96 8.65 -7.60
CA PRO A 42 7.27 8.62 -6.96
C PRO A 42 7.65 9.96 -6.33
N ILE A 43 7.08 11.07 -6.77
CA ILE A 43 7.42 12.41 -6.26
C ILE A 43 6.78 12.60 -4.89
N HIS A 44 5.47 12.32 -4.79
CA HIS A 44 4.72 12.51 -3.56
C HIS A 44 4.74 11.28 -2.65
N GLN A 45 5.42 10.19 -3.04
CA GLN A 45 5.46 8.92 -2.31
C GLN A 45 4.03 8.45 -1.95
N ALA A 46 3.19 8.35 -2.97
CA ALA A 46 1.77 8.02 -2.84
C ALA A 46 1.34 6.99 -3.89
N ALA A 47 0.29 6.22 -3.58
CA ALA A 47 -0.19 5.17 -4.46
C ALA A 47 -1.70 5.01 -4.37
N VAL A 48 -2.29 4.58 -5.49
CA VAL A 48 -3.65 4.07 -5.55
C VAL A 48 -3.58 2.56 -5.63
N VAL A 49 -4.07 1.89 -4.59
CA VAL A 49 -4.16 0.43 -4.53
C VAL A 49 -5.63 0.03 -4.63
N ARG A 50 -5.94 -0.85 -5.59
CA ARG A 50 -7.24 -1.51 -5.69
C ARG A 50 -7.25 -2.72 -4.78
N VAL A 51 -8.37 -2.92 -4.10
CA VAL A 51 -8.65 -4.08 -3.25
C VAL A 51 -10.11 -4.48 -3.47
N LEU A 52 -10.45 -5.71 -3.07
CA LEU A 52 -11.84 -6.11 -2.95
C LEU A 52 -12.52 -5.35 -1.80
N ASN A 53 -13.83 -5.13 -1.93
CA ASN A 53 -14.57 -4.34 -0.97
C ASN A 53 -14.60 -5.01 0.41
N GLU A 54 -14.86 -6.33 0.46
CA GLU A 54 -14.83 -7.10 1.71
C GLU A 54 -13.48 -7.05 2.45
N GLY A 55 -12.37 -6.95 1.72
CA GLY A 55 -11.03 -6.87 2.30
C GLY A 55 -10.52 -5.45 2.58
N ALA A 56 -11.31 -4.41 2.29
CA ALA A 56 -10.82 -3.02 2.34
C ALA A 56 -10.43 -2.57 3.76
N GLU A 57 -11.18 -2.99 4.78
CA GLU A 57 -10.86 -2.68 6.17
C GLU A 57 -9.63 -3.46 6.65
N LEU A 58 -9.60 -4.77 6.40
CA LEU A 58 -8.47 -5.62 6.74
C LEU A 58 -7.17 -5.13 6.07
N PHE A 59 -7.26 -4.67 4.83
CA PHE A 59 -6.15 -4.05 4.12
C PHE A 59 -5.63 -2.80 4.81
N ARG A 60 -6.53 -1.87 5.18
CA ARG A 60 -6.13 -0.62 5.85
C ARG A 60 -5.43 -0.90 7.18
N SER A 61 -6.00 -1.81 7.98
CA SER A 61 -5.41 -2.21 9.26
C SER A 61 -4.08 -2.94 9.06
N GLY A 62 -3.99 -3.84 8.07
CA GLY A 62 -2.77 -4.55 7.73
C GLY A 62 -1.63 -3.63 7.28
N LEU A 63 -1.93 -2.64 6.44
CA LEU A 63 -0.93 -1.64 6.04
C LEU A 63 -0.34 -0.88 7.22
N ALA A 64 -1.18 -0.47 8.19
CA ALA A 64 -0.73 0.30 9.34
C ALA A 64 0.23 -0.48 10.26
N LEU A 65 0.16 -1.82 10.23
CA LEU A 65 1.01 -2.71 11.03
C LEU A 65 2.35 -3.04 10.35
N ILE A 66 2.51 -2.73 9.07
CA ILE A 66 3.80 -2.90 8.37
C ILE A 66 4.73 -1.76 8.77
N THR A 67 5.76 -2.06 9.55
CA THR A 67 6.73 -1.10 10.09
C THR A 67 8.09 -1.15 9.39
N SER A 68 8.36 -2.21 8.65
CA SER A 68 9.57 -2.39 7.85
C SER A 68 9.32 -3.40 6.74
N TYR A 69 10.15 -3.39 5.71
CA TYR A 69 10.22 -4.45 4.73
C TYR A 69 11.67 -4.80 4.41
N LYS A 70 11.92 -6.06 4.03
CA LYS A 70 13.27 -6.53 3.71
C LYS A 70 13.33 -7.13 2.33
N THR A 71 14.17 -6.58 1.47
CA THR A 71 14.63 -7.21 0.23
C THR A 71 16.05 -7.74 0.42
N GLU A 72 16.58 -8.48 -0.56
CA GLU A 72 17.95 -9.04 -0.49
C GLU A 72 19.02 -7.97 -0.19
N ASN A 73 18.80 -6.73 -0.65
CA ASN A 73 19.78 -5.66 -0.58
C ASN A 73 19.34 -4.48 0.32
N ARG A 74 18.18 -4.56 0.96
CA ARG A 74 17.61 -3.42 1.69
C ARG A 74 16.77 -3.87 2.87
N ASN A 75 17.03 -3.28 4.03
CA ASN A 75 16.13 -3.32 5.17
C ASN A 75 15.71 -1.88 5.48
N GLU A 76 14.44 -1.57 5.24
CA GLU A 76 13.93 -0.19 5.30
C GLU A 76 12.77 -0.11 6.30
N LYS A 77 12.83 0.85 7.21
CA LYS A 77 11.68 1.23 8.04
C LYS A 77 10.69 2.01 7.18
N ILE A 78 9.42 1.64 7.28
CA ILE A 78 8.36 2.21 6.46
C ILE A 78 7.12 2.43 7.32
N HIS A 79 6.36 3.46 6.99
CA HIS A 79 5.02 3.66 7.48
C HIS A 79 4.07 3.87 6.30
N LEU A 80 3.04 3.03 6.23
CA LEU A 80 2.05 3.02 5.17
C LEU A 80 0.70 3.48 5.74
N MET A 81 0.15 4.53 5.14
CA MET A 81 -1.13 5.10 5.56
C MET A 81 -2.11 5.17 4.40
N SER A 82 -3.34 4.71 4.60
CA SER A 82 -4.44 4.99 3.68
C SER A 82 -4.91 6.42 3.88
N LEU A 83 -4.90 7.23 2.82
CA LEU A 83 -5.35 8.63 2.89
C LEU A 83 -6.86 8.75 2.69
N TYR A 84 -7.40 7.99 1.74
CA TYR A 84 -8.82 7.98 1.43
C TYR A 84 -9.16 6.67 0.70
N THR A 85 -10.46 6.37 0.63
CA THR A 85 -11.01 5.27 -0.17
C THR A 85 -11.96 5.83 -1.21
N ALA A 86 -11.93 5.30 -2.44
CA ALA A 86 -12.81 5.74 -3.51
C ALA A 86 -13.19 4.56 -4.41
N GLY A 87 -14.42 4.55 -4.93
CA GLY A 87 -14.91 3.48 -5.80
C GLY A 87 -14.30 3.47 -7.21
N THR A 88 -13.61 4.53 -7.63
CA THR A 88 -12.95 4.58 -8.95
C THR A 88 -11.54 5.15 -8.86
N ILE A 89 -10.64 4.69 -9.73
CA ILE A 89 -9.25 5.17 -9.82
C ILE A 89 -9.23 6.67 -10.12
N ARG A 90 -10.14 7.17 -10.97
CA ARG A 90 -10.23 8.59 -11.30
C ARG A 90 -10.46 9.45 -10.05
N LYS A 91 -11.51 9.13 -9.27
CA LYS A 91 -11.82 9.85 -8.02
C LYS A 91 -10.68 9.72 -7.02
N ALA A 92 -10.00 8.57 -7.01
CA ALA A 92 -8.85 8.37 -6.17
C ALA A 92 -7.72 9.36 -6.53
N LYS A 93 -7.26 9.36 -7.77
CA LYS A 93 -6.21 10.28 -8.23
C LYS A 93 -6.58 11.75 -7.99
N GLU A 94 -7.82 12.15 -8.28
CA GLU A 94 -8.32 13.50 -8.03
C GLU A 94 -8.23 13.91 -6.55
N ARG A 95 -8.45 12.98 -5.61
CA ARG A 95 -8.31 13.21 -4.16
C ARG A 95 -6.87 13.23 -3.72
N MET A 96 -6.04 12.36 -4.28
CA MET A 96 -4.61 12.28 -3.97
C MET A 96 -3.92 13.61 -4.25
N ASN A 97 -4.17 14.20 -5.42
CA ASN A 97 -3.56 15.46 -5.85
C ASN A 97 -4.06 16.71 -5.07
N LYS A 98 -5.11 16.57 -4.26
CA LYS A 98 -5.67 17.67 -3.44
C LYS A 98 -5.18 17.65 -1.99
N LEU A 99 -4.41 16.63 -1.62
CA LEU A 99 -3.93 16.39 -0.25
C LEU A 99 -2.44 16.74 -0.10
N ASP A 100 -1.79 17.18 -1.17
CA ASP A 100 -0.47 17.80 -1.18
C ASP A 100 -0.63 19.33 -1.28
#